data_AF-A0A8B8C633-F1
#
_entry.id   AF-A0A8B8C633-F1
#
_cell.length_a   1.000
_cell.length_b   1.000
_cell.length_c   1.000
_cell.angle_alpha   90.00
_cell.angle_beta   90.00
_cell.angle_gamma   90.00
#
_symmetry.space_group_name_H-M   'P 1'
#
loop_
_entity.id
_entity.type
_entity.pdbx_description
1 polymer ?
#
loop_
_entity_poly.entity_id
_entity_poly.type
_entity_poly.pdbx_seq_one_letter_code
_entity_poly.pdbx_strand_id
1 'polypeptide(L)'
;MYQILSKCSAAVRKSVEGIDYYIAEAGEAFRELESIVNQLEIPLLDKRKTLDNLMQAKHYLKTDYKMHVKSASNVADHCFVHALSQADTIFFEDTCPHDHTYHSLQCYQLEETLNDSRYGMGQS
;
A
#
# COMPACT_ATOMS: atom_id res chain seq x y z
N MET A 1 -10.81 -13.67 1.91
CA MET A 1 -9.82 -13.47 3.01
C MET A 1 -8.70 -14.51 2.95
N TYR A 2 -8.02 -14.68 1.79
CA TYR A 2 -7.11 -15.82 1.59
C TYR A 2 -5.72 -15.43 1.06
N GLN A 3 -5.58 -14.31 0.35
CA GLN A 3 -4.27 -13.79 -0.06
C GLN A 3 -3.32 -13.53 1.12
N ILE A 4 -3.82 -12.96 2.22
CA ILE A 4 -3.03 -12.75 3.44
C ILE A 4 -2.46 -14.07 3.96
N LEU A 5 -3.23 -15.17 3.91
CA LEU A 5 -2.76 -16.49 4.35
C LEU A 5 -1.73 -17.10 3.39
N SER A 6 -1.77 -16.76 2.10
CA SER A 6 -0.78 -17.22 1.11
C SER A 6 0.53 -16.41 1.13
N LYS A 7 0.46 -15.12 1.47
CA LYS A 7 1.60 -14.20 1.52
C LYS A 7 2.22 -14.10 2.92
N CYS A 8 1.42 -14.33 3.96
CA CYS A 8 1.90 -14.51 5.33
C CYS A 8 1.97 -16.01 5.61
N SER A 9 3.12 -16.64 5.34
CA SER A 9 3.45 -17.90 6.00
C SER A 9 3.22 -17.70 7.50
N ALA A 10 2.32 -18.50 8.09
CA ALA A 10 1.84 -18.33 9.46
C ALA A 10 2.98 -17.88 10.38
N ALA A 11 2.98 -16.59 10.74
CA ALA A 11 4.05 -16.01 11.54
C ALA A 11 4.02 -16.74 12.89
N VAL A 12 5.06 -17.55 13.16
CA VAL A 12 5.25 -18.17 14.47
C VAL A 12 5.36 -17.00 15.46
N ARG A 13 4.32 -16.78 16.26
CA ARG A 13 4.29 -15.73 17.27
C ARG A 13 5.50 -15.90 18.19
N LYS A 14 6.54 -15.09 18.00
CA LYS A 14 7.69 -15.05 18.90
C LYS A 14 7.51 -14.05 20.05
N SER A 15 6.43 -13.29 20.09
CA SER A 15 6.11 -12.37 21.19
C SER A 15 4.64 -11.90 21.10
N VAL A 16 4.06 -11.53 22.24
CA VAL A 16 2.72 -10.94 22.40
C VAL A 16 2.63 -9.51 21.82
N GLU A 17 3.73 -8.97 21.30
CA GLU A 17 3.83 -7.64 20.64
C GLU A 17 3.55 -7.69 19.11
N GLY A 18 3.14 -8.84 18.57
CA GLY A 18 3.14 -9.16 17.13
C GLY A 18 2.12 -8.47 16.19
N ILE A 19 1.55 -7.31 16.54
CA ILE A 19 0.73 -6.50 15.60
C ILE A 19 1.52 -5.31 15.04
N ASP A 20 2.50 -4.79 15.78
CA ASP A 20 3.26 -3.60 15.38
C ASP A 20 4.32 -3.86 14.32
N TYR A 21 4.61 -5.13 13.99
CA TYR A 21 5.66 -5.51 13.03
C TYR A 21 5.42 -4.87 11.65
N TYR A 22 4.21 -4.96 11.11
CA TYR A 22 3.90 -4.40 9.79
C TYR A 22 3.92 -2.87 9.77
N ILE A 23 3.50 -2.22 10.86
CA ILE A 23 3.54 -0.76 10.97
C ILE A 23 5.00 -0.28 11.09
N ALA A 24 5.81 -1.01 11.85
CA ALA A 24 7.24 -0.73 12.00
C ALA A 24 7.99 -0.93 10.68
N GLU A 25 7.76 -2.06 9.99
CA GLU A 25 8.34 -2.39 8.69
C GLU A 25 7.93 -1.38 7.61
N ALA A 26 6.63 -1.05 7.51
CA ALA A 26 6.18 0.01 6.61
C ALA A 26 6.85 1.36 6.95
N GLY A 27 6.94 1.69 8.25
CA GLY A 27 7.61 2.89 8.71
C GLY A 27 9.08 2.95 8.30
N GLU A 28 9.77 1.81 8.28
CA GLU A 28 11.15 1.67 7.82
C GLU A 28 11.28 1.81 6.30
N ALA A 29 10.42 1.12 5.54
CA ALA A 29 10.40 1.24 4.09
C ALA A 29 10.18 2.70 3.63
N PHE A 30 9.27 3.44 4.26
CA PHE A 30 9.08 4.87 3.94
C PHE A 30 10.32 5.72 4.27
N ARG A 31 11.05 5.43 5.36
CA ARG A 31 12.31 6.13 5.67
C ARG A 31 13.39 5.82 4.64
N GLU A 32 13.44 4.58 4.15
CA GLU A 32 14.36 4.19 3.10
C GLU A 32 14.07 4.92 1.78
N LEU A 33 12.79 4.99 1.37
CA LEU A 33 12.37 5.78 0.21
C LEU A 33 12.72 7.27 0.37
N GLU A 34 12.46 7.87 1.52
CA GLU A 34 12.85 9.25 1.82
C GLU A 34 14.38 9.44 1.72
N SER A 35 15.17 8.47 2.19
CA SER A 35 16.64 8.49 2.09
C SER A 35 17.13 8.41 0.64
N ILE A 36 16.54 7.51 -0.17
CA ILE A 36 16.85 7.37 -1.59
C ILE A 36 16.55 8.69 -2.31
N VAL A 37 15.36 9.26 -2.13
CA VAL A 37 14.97 10.54 -2.75
C VAL A 37 15.93 11.67 -2.38
N ASN A 38 16.42 11.70 -1.13
CA ASN A 38 17.42 12.68 -0.71
C ASN A 38 18.77 12.51 -1.42
N GLN A 39 19.15 11.28 -1.78
CA GLN A 39 20.40 10.98 -2.49
C GLN A 39 20.31 11.21 -4.01
N LEU A 40 19.11 11.26 -4.59
CA LEU A 40 18.93 11.52 -6.02
C LEU A 40 19.44 12.92 -6.43
N GLU A 41 20.15 13.00 -7.55
CA GLU A 41 20.58 14.26 -8.17
C GLU A 41 19.48 14.84 -9.08
N ILE A 42 18.34 15.19 -8.46
CA ILE A 42 17.19 15.82 -9.12
C ILE A 42 17.01 17.28 -8.65
N PRO A 43 16.28 18.12 -9.42
CA PRO A 43 15.97 19.47 -9.00
C PRO A 43 15.37 19.53 -7.59
N LEU A 44 15.76 20.52 -6.79
CA LEU A 44 15.31 20.66 -5.40
C LEU A 44 13.78 20.72 -5.26
N LEU A 45 13.10 21.28 -6.27
CA LEU A 45 11.65 21.37 -6.29
C LEU A 45 11.01 19.99 -6.43
N ASP A 46 11.51 19.16 -7.33
CA ASP A 46 11.04 17.80 -7.56
C ASP A 46 11.33 16.92 -6.34
N LYS A 47 12.54 17.03 -5.77
CA LYS A 47 12.90 16.36 -4.51
C LYS A 47 11.92 16.69 -3.39
N ARG A 48 11.62 17.98 -3.19
CA ARG A 48 10.68 18.42 -2.14
C ARG A 48 9.27 17.90 -2.40
N LYS A 49 8.81 17.93 -3.65
CA LYS A 49 7.49 17.41 -4.05
C LYS A 49 7.39 15.91 -3.76
N THR A 50 8.39 15.12 -4.14
CA THR A 50 8.40 13.67 -3.90
C THR A 50 8.42 13.34 -2.40
N LEU A 51 9.20 14.07 -1.59
CA LEU A 51 9.22 13.87 -0.13
C LEU A 51 7.87 14.22 0.51
N ASP A 52 7.23 15.31 0.07
CA ASP A 52 5.90 15.69 0.56
C ASP A 52 4.85 14.64 0.19
N ASN A 53 4.88 14.14 -1.04
CA ASN A 53 4.03 13.04 -1.51
C ASN A 53 4.23 11.77 -0.67
N LEU A 54 5.47 11.38 -0.37
CA LEU A 54 5.77 10.23 0.50
C LEU A 54 5.21 10.41 1.91
N MET A 55 5.32 11.63 2.46
CA MET A 55 4.74 11.96 3.76
C MET A 55 3.21 11.84 3.75
N GLN A 56 2.55 12.38 2.72
CA GLN A 56 1.09 12.30 2.57
C GLN A 56 0.62 10.84 2.38
N ALA A 57 1.30 10.07 1.54
CA ALA A 57 1.06 8.65 1.32
C ALA A 57 1.14 7.85 2.62
N LYS A 58 2.21 8.06 3.40
CA LYS A 58 2.41 7.43 4.71
C LYS A 58 1.32 7.81 5.70
N HIS A 59 0.91 9.09 5.72
CA HIS A 59 -0.18 9.55 6.58
C HIS A 59 -1.49 8.84 6.22
N TYR A 60 -1.87 8.89 4.94
CA TYR A 60 -3.09 8.26 4.42
C TYR A 60 -3.22 6.79 4.83
N LEU A 61 -2.14 6.01 4.66
CA LEU A 61 -2.12 4.60 5.05
C LEU A 61 -2.34 4.39 6.56
N LYS A 62 -1.80 5.28 7.40
CA LYS A 62 -1.88 5.18 8.86
C LYS A 62 -3.24 5.58 9.43
N THR A 63 -3.91 6.54 8.79
CA THR A 63 -5.12 7.18 9.30
C THR A 63 -6.37 6.74 8.56
N ASP A 64 -6.46 7.08 7.27
CA ASP A 64 -7.71 7.05 6.51
C ASP A 64 -7.93 5.72 5.80
N TYR A 65 -6.87 5.12 5.27
CA TYR A 65 -6.97 3.90 4.47
C TYR A 65 -7.68 2.76 5.24
N LYS A 66 -7.32 2.55 6.51
CA LYS A 66 -7.97 1.56 7.38
C LYS A 66 -9.47 1.79 7.59
N MET A 67 -9.93 3.04 7.49
CA MET A 67 -11.35 3.40 7.63
C MET A 67 -12.12 3.16 6.33
N HIS A 68 -11.42 3.17 5.20
CA HIS A 68 -11.98 2.92 3.89
C HIS A 68 -12.07 1.43 3.58
N VAL A 69 -11.15 0.61 4.08
CA VAL A 69 -11.15 -0.85 3.87
C VAL A 69 -12.37 -1.51 4.50
N LYS A 70 -13.23 -2.12 3.66
CA LYS A 70 -14.52 -2.73 4.03
C LYS A 70 -14.80 -3.98 3.20
N SER A 71 -15.78 -4.77 3.62
CA SER A 71 -16.21 -5.99 2.91
C SER A 71 -16.99 -5.68 1.63
N ALA A 72 -17.58 -4.50 1.55
CA ALA A 72 -18.23 -3.98 0.36
C ALA A 72 -17.82 -2.52 0.15
N SER A 73 -17.16 -2.26 -0.96
CA SER A 73 -16.78 -0.92 -1.39
C SER A 73 -16.77 -0.87 -2.90
N ASN A 74 -17.29 0.22 -3.47
CA ASN A 74 -17.21 0.44 -4.91
C ASN A 74 -15.83 0.89 -5.40
N VAL A 75 -14.87 1.07 -4.48
CA VAL A 75 -13.45 1.27 -4.78
C VAL A 75 -12.72 -0.05 -4.60
N ALA A 76 -12.04 -0.52 -5.65
CA ALA A 76 -11.37 -1.82 -5.69
C ALA A 76 -10.41 -2.03 -4.50
N ASP A 77 -9.51 -1.07 -4.26
CA ASP A 77 -8.50 -1.14 -3.18
C ASP A 77 -9.12 -1.14 -1.77
N HIS A 78 -10.33 -0.60 -1.64
CA HIS A 78 -11.03 -0.53 -0.37
C HIS A 78 -11.88 -1.77 -0.10
N CYS A 79 -12.18 -2.58 -1.12
CA CYS A 79 -12.95 -3.80 -0.94
C CYS A 79 -12.00 -4.95 -0.64
N PHE A 80 -11.83 -5.34 0.62
CA PHE A 80 -10.91 -6.44 0.96
C PHE A 80 -11.36 -7.78 0.39
N VAL A 81 -12.65 -7.94 0.06
CA VAL A 81 -13.15 -9.16 -0.59
C VAL A 81 -12.58 -9.25 -2.00
N HIS A 82 -12.62 -8.14 -2.75
CA HIS A 82 -12.08 -8.04 -4.10
C HIS A 82 -10.55 -7.97 -4.12
N ALA A 83 -9.94 -7.12 -3.30
CA ALA A 83 -8.48 -6.98 -3.23
C ALA A 83 -7.79 -8.28 -2.79
N LEU A 84 -8.48 -9.16 -2.05
CA LEU A 84 -7.92 -10.42 -1.56
C LEU A 84 -8.49 -11.67 -2.26
N SER A 85 -9.33 -11.54 -3.29
CA SER A 85 -9.72 -12.68 -4.14
C SER A 85 -8.56 -13.02 -5.08
N GLN A 86 -8.38 -14.30 -5.41
CA GLN A 86 -7.32 -14.74 -6.32
C GLN A 86 -7.91 -15.05 -7.70
N ALA A 87 -7.28 -14.54 -8.76
CA ALA A 87 -7.68 -14.83 -10.15
C ALA A 87 -7.38 -16.27 -10.58
N ASP A 88 -6.45 -16.97 -9.90
CA ASP A 88 -5.88 -18.24 -10.39
C ASP A 88 -6.33 -19.49 -9.62
N THR A 89 -7.28 -19.38 -8.69
CA THR A 89 -7.80 -20.52 -7.95
C THR A 89 -9.32 -20.49 -7.82
N ILE A 90 -9.98 -21.45 -8.49
CA ILE A 90 -11.42 -21.77 -8.42
C ILE A 90 -11.97 -21.98 -7.00
N PHE A 91 -11.10 -22.12 -6.00
CA PHE A 91 -11.45 -22.36 -4.60
C PHE A 91 -11.58 -21.09 -3.76
N PHE A 92 -11.24 -19.91 -4.29
CA PHE A 92 -11.12 -18.67 -3.52
C PHE A 92 -11.64 -17.42 -4.25
N GLU A 93 -12.70 -17.58 -5.05
CA GLU A 93 -13.49 -16.47 -5.57
C GLU A 93 -14.63 -16.14 -4.58
N ASP A 94 -14.37 -15.26 -3.63
CA ASP A 94 -15.47 -14.54 -2.99
C ASP A 94 -15.99 -13.50 -4.00
N THR A 95 -17.21 -13.71 -4.51
CA THR A 95 -17.83 -12.78 -5.46
C THR A 95 -18.44 -11.59 -4.73
N CYS A 96 -18.11 -10.37 -5.16
CA CYS A 96 -18.76 -9.15 -4.66
C CYS A 96 -20.13 -8.94 -5.33
N PRO A 97 -21.20 -8.64 -4.58
CA PRO A 97 -22.50 -8.25 -5.14
C PRO A 97 -22.56 -6.77 -5.56
N HIS A 98 -21.41 -6.13 -5.80
CA HIS A 98 -21.25 -4.72 -6.11
C HIS A 98 -20.11 -4.50 -7.10
N ASP A 99 -20.14 -3.37 -7.80
CA ASP A 99 -19.15 -3.01 -8.81
C ASP A 99 -17.98 -2.22 -8.24
N HIS A 100 -16.78 -2.43 -8.76
CA HIS A 100 -15.54 -1.73 -8.37
C HIS A 100 -15.13 -0.67 -9.40
N THR A 101 -16.07 0.20 -9.78
CA THR A 101 -15.88 1.20 -10.84
C THR A 101 -15.31 2.52 -10.35
N TYR A 102 -15.27 2.74 -9.03
CA TYR A 102 -14.77 3.98 -8.46
C TYR A 102 -13.29 3.90 -8.10
N HIS A 103 -12.62 5.03 -8.25
CA HIS A 103 -11.22 5.20 -7.92
C HIS A 103 -11.12 6.25 -6.81
N SER A 104 -10.44 5.90 -5.71
CA SER A 104 -10.13 6.88 -4.68
C SER A 104 -8.94 7.72 -5.12
N LEU A 105 -9.09 9.05 -5.13
CA LEU A 105 -7.99 9.96 -5.46
C LEU A 105 -6.76 9.71 -4.57
N GLN A 106 -6.97 9.39 -3.30
CA GLN A 106 -5.89 9.12 -2.34
C GLN A 106 -5.17 7.80 -2.65
N CYS A 107 -5.90 6.77 -3.10
CA CYS A 107 -5.28 5.52 -3.58
C CYS A 107 -4.47 5.77 -4.86
N TYR A 108 -5.02 6.55 -5.79
CA TYR A 108 -4.31 6.92 -7.02
C TYR A 108 -3.02 7.70 -6.72
N GLN A 109 -3.08 8.70 -5.85
CA GLN A 109 -1.90 9.48 -5.43
C GLN A 109 -0.85 8.63 -4.71
N LEU A 110 -1.29 7.67 -3.89
CA LEU A 110 -0.40 6.70 -3.27
C LEU A 110 0.31 5.85 -4.33
N GLU A 111 -0.42 5.30 -5.29
CA GLU A 111 0.14 4.49 -6.37
C GLU A 111 1.13 5.29 -7.23
N GLU A 112 0.77 6.51 -7.62
CA GLU A 112 1.63 7.42 -8.38
C GLU A 112 2.93 7.70 -7.62
N THR A 113 2.83 8.05 -6.33
CA THR A 113 4.00 8.32 -5.48
C THR A 113 4.95 7.12 -5.39
N LEU A 114 4.39 5.91 -5.25
CA LEU A 114 5.17 4.68 -5.17
C LEU A 114 5.79 4.31 -6.53
N ASN A 115 5.08 4.54 -7.64
CA ASN A 115 5.58 4.27 -8.98
C ASN A 115 6.66 5.28 -9.40
N ASP A 116 6.50 6.56 -9.10
CA ASP A 116 7.52 7.59 -9.34
C ASP A 116 8.81 7.25 -8.59
N SER A 117 8.69 6.75 -7.36
CA SER A 117 9.83 6.27 -6.57
C SER A 117 10.53 5.10 -7.27
N ARG A 118 9.79 4.22 -7.96
CA ARG A 118 10.36 3.09 -8.71
C ARG A 118 11.02 3.50 -10.03
N TYR A 119 10.43 4.44 -10.77
CA TYR A 119 11.01 4.94 -12.02
C TYR A 119 12.28 5.76 -11.79
N GLY A 120 12.36 6.52 -10.69
CA GLY A 120 13.59 7.20 -10.28
C GLY A 120 14.75 6.26 -9.95
N MET A 121 14.47 5.00 -9.59
CA MET A 121 15.47 3.96 -9.33
C MET A 121 15.94 3.21 -10.59
N GLY A 122 15.24 3.35 -11.73
CA GLY A 122 15.50 2.60 -12.97
C GLY A 122 16.39 3.30 -14.00
N GLN A 123 16.94 4.47 -13.70
CA GLN A 123 17.84 5.22 -14.59
C GLN A 123 19.29 5.32 -14.07
N SER A 124 19.69 4.44 -13.15
CA SER A 124 21.08 4.34 -12.63
C SER A 124 21.90 3.32 -13.42
#